data_AF-A0A5P2QS67-F1
#
_entry.id   AF-A0A5P2QS67-F1
#
_cell.length_a   1.000
_cell.length_b   1.000
_cell.length_c   1.000
_cell.angle_alpha   90.00
_cell.angle_beta   90.00
_cell.angle_gamma   90.00
#
_symmetry.space_group_name_H-M   'P 1'
#
loop_
_entity.id
_entity.type
_entity.pdbx_description
1 polymer ?
#
loop_
_entity_poly.entity_id
_entity_poly.type
_entity_poly.pdbx_seq_one_letter_code
_entity_poly.pdbx_strand_id
1 'polypeptide(L)' 'MSAQRRIRLLASSRADDMVCLDILRRAAMGESYGSISRSLGRPESYARTLAARIRDSDLEESGEPPEAVLKLYRVGGAS' A
#
# COMPACT_ATOMS: atom_id res chain seq x y z
N MET A 1 6.40 -23.22 18.00
CA MET A 1 5.33 -22.21 17.84
C MET A 1 3.97 -22.90 17.84
N SER A 2 2.95 -22.36 18.53
CA SER A 2 1.61 -22.98 18.57
C SER A 2 0.75 -22.61 17.35
N ALA A 3 -0.18 -23.49 16.97
CA ALA A 3 -1.09 -23.29 15.83
C ALA A 3 -1.94 -22.02 15.94
N GLN A 4 -2.39 -21.69 17.16
CA GLN A 4 -3.15 -20.46 17.44
C GLN A 4 -2.33 -19.19 17.17
N ARG A 5 -1.03 -19.20 17.48
CA ARG A 5 -0.14 -18.07 17.19
C ARG A 5 0.04 -17.88 15.68
N ARG A 6 0.12 -18.97 14.91
CA ARG A 6 0.23 -18.94 13.44
C ARG A 6 -1.03 -18.36 12.79
N ILE A 7 -2.22 -18.77 13.24
CA ILE A 7 -3.50 -18.26 12.71
C ILE A 7 -3.61 -16.75 12.94
N ARG A 8 -3.26 -16.26 14.14
CA ARG A 8 -3.30 -14.83 14.45
C ARG A 8 -2.33 -14.01 13.58
N LEU A 9 -1.13 -14.53 13.33
CA LEU A 9 -0.15 -13.89 12.45
C LEU A 9 -0.67 -13.80 11.00
N LEU A 10 -1.25 -14.88 10.47
CA LEU A 10 -1.83 -14.89 9.12
C LEU A 10 -3.03 -13.92 9.00
N ALA A 11 -3.87 -13.83 10.04
CA ALA A 11 -4.99 -12.90 10.06
C ALA A 11 -4.51 -11.43 10.10
N SER A 12 -3.44 -11.14 10.85
CA SER A 12 -2.80 -9.81 10.87
C SER A 12 -2.22 -9.46 9.50
N SER A 13 -1.46 -10.39 8.90
CA SER A 13 -0.92 -10.23 7.54
C SER A 13 -2.01 -9.88 6.54
N ARG A 14 -3.13 -10.62 6.58
CA ARG A 14 -4.25 -10.37 5.68
C ARG A 14 -4.91 -9.01 5.92
N ALA A 15 -5.02 -8.57 7.17
CA ALA A 15 -5.58 -7.25 7.48
C ALA A 15 -4.68 -6.14 6.92
N ASP A 16 -3.36 -6.28 7.07
CA ASP A 16 -2.37 -5.35 6.53
C ASP A 16 -2.41 -5.34 4.99
N ASP A 17 -2.50 -6.50 4.35
CA ASP A 17 -2.64 -6.63 2.89
C ASP A 17 -3.90 -5.92 2.38
N MET A 18 -5.03 -6.07 3.09
CA MET A 18 -6.27 -5.40 2.72
C MET A 18 -6.18 -3.88 2.84
N VAL A 19 -5.46 -3.37 3.84
CA VAL A 19 -5.20 -1.93 3.98
C VAL A 19 -4.33 -1.43 2.83
N CYS A 20 -3.27 -2.16 2.47
CA CYS A 20 -2.43 -1.83 1.33
C CYS A 20 -3.23 -1.77 0.02
N LEU A 21 -4.07 -2.77 -0.24
CA LEU A 21 -4.92 -2.82 -1.44
C LEU A 21 -5.94 -1.67 -1.48
N ASP A 22 -6.54 -1.32 -0.34
CA ASP A 22 -7.47 -0.19 -0.24
C ASP A 22 -6.76 1.15 -0.56
N ILE A 23 -5.57 1.36 0.00
CA ILE A 23 -4.75 2.54 -0.28
C ILE A 23 -4.46 2.67 -1.77
N LEU A 24 -4.01 1.60 -2.42
CA LEU A 24 -3.68 1.61 -3.85
C LEU A 24 -4.92 1.85 -4.71
N ARG A 25 -6.06 1.22 -4.39
CA ARG A 25 -7.32 1.41 -5.10
C ARG A 25 -7.77 2.87 -5.02
N ARG A 26 -7.79 3.46 -3.83
CA ARG A 26 -8.25 4.84 -3.63
C ARG A 26 -7.32 5.85 -4.29
N ALA A 27 -6.02 5.62 -4.23
CA ALA A 27 -5.03 6.43 -4.95
C ALA A 27 -5.24 6.34 -6.47
N ALA A 28 -5.52 5.14 -7.02
CA ALA A 28 -5.84 4.96 -8.43
C ALA A 28 -7.14 5.65 -8.86
N MET A 29 -8.06 5.89 -7.93
CA MET A 29 -9.28 6.69 -8.14
C MET A 29 -9.04 8.22 -8.03
N GLY A 30 -7.79 8.65 -7.80
CA GLY A 30 -7.41 10.07 -7.72
C GLY A 30 -7.47 10.67 -6.32
N GLU A 31 -7.71 9.87 -5.27
CA GLU A 31 -7.67 10.38 -3.91
C GLU A 31 -6.21 10.60 -3.45
N SER A 32 -5.93 11.74 -2.82
CA SER A 32 -4.59 12.03 -2.33
C SER A 32 -4.22 11.14 -1.15
N TYR A 33 -2.94 10.75 -1.04
CA TYR A 33 -2.48 9.94 0.09
C TYR A 33 -2.75 10.60 1.45
N GLY A 34 -2.73 11.94 1.53
CA GLY A 34 -3.09 12.66 2.75
C GLY A 34 -4.55 12.45 3.17
N SER A 35 -5.48 12.49 2.20
CA SER A 35 -6.90 12.21 2.46
C SER A 35 -7.12 10.76 2.90
N ILE A 36 -6.48 9.82 2.21
CA ILE A 36 -6.54 8.40 2.54
C ILE A 36 -6.01 8.17 3.97
N SER A 37 -4.82 8.67 4.30
CA SER A 37 -4.25 8.59 5.66
C SER A 37 -5.20 9.13 6.73
N ARG A 38 -5.78 10.31 6.51
CA ARG A 38 -6.74 10.92 7.45
C ARG A 38 -7.98 10.05 7.65
N SER A 39 -8.55 9.52 6.58
CA SER A 39 -9.74 8.65 6.65
C SER A 39 -9.48 7.34 7.40
N LEU A 40 -8.22 6.86 7.40
CA LEU A 40 -7.79 5.68 8.16
C LEU A 40 -7.41 6.01 9.61
N GLY A 41 -7.50 7.28 10.03
CA GLY A 41 -7.06 7.72 11.37
C GLY A 41 -5.55 7.61 11.57
N ARG A 42 -4.75 7.75 10.50
CA ARG A 42 -3.30 7.57 10.49
C ARG A 42 -2.55 8.88 10.22
N PRO A 43 -1.25 8.96 10.56
CA PRO A 43 -0.42 10.10 10.21
C PRO A 43 -0.41 10.35 8.71
N GLU A 44 -0.27 11.62 8.30
CA GLU A 44 -0.39 12.05 6.90
C GLU A 44 0.49 11.25 5.92
N SER A 45 1.71 10.88 6.34
CA SER A 45 2.66 10.12 5.54
C SER A 45 2.31 8.63 5.37
N TYR A 46 1.39 8.08 6.16
CA TYR A 46 1.16 6.65 6.28
C TYR A 46 0.86 5.96 4.93
N ALA A 47 -0.17 6.43 4.21
CA ALA A 47 -0.57 5.84 2.94
C ALA A 47 0.53 5.98 1.87
N ARG A 48 1.22 7.13 1.86
CA ARG A 48 2.36 7.37 0.94
C ARG A 48 3.50 6.41 1.21
N THR A 49 3.86 6.18 2.47
CA THR A 49 4.94 5.27 2.85
C THR A 49 4.62 3.83 2.47
N LEU A 50 3.38 3.37 2.69
CA LEU A 50 2.99 2.02 2.28
C LEU A 50 3.00 1.86 0.76
N ALA A 51 2.42 2.80 0.01
CA ALA A 51 2.45 2.76 -1.45
C ALA A 51 3.89 2.78 -2.00
N ALA A 52 4.80 3.57 -1.39
CA ALA A 52 6.21 3.60 -1.78
C ALA A 52 6.90 2.25 -1.55
N ARG A 53 6.65 1.59 -0.41
CA ARG A 53 7.24 0.26 -0.13
C ARG A 53 6.78 -0.79 -1.14
N ILE A 54 5.49 -0.80 -1.49
CA ILE A 54 4.97 -1.75 -2.47
C ILE A 54 5.58 -1.48 -3.85
N ARG A 55 5.64 -0.21 -4.26
CA ARG A 55 6.32 0.19 -5.49
C ARG A 55 7.78 -0.27 -5.52
N ASP A 56 8.51 -0.10 -4.42
CA ASP A 56 9.92 -0.48 -4.35
C ASP A 56 10.06 -2.02 -4.46
N SER A 57 9.17 -2.80 -3.82
CA SER A 57 9.10 -4.25 -4.03
C SER A 57 8.73 -4.63 -5.47
N ASP A 58 7.77 -3.97 -6.10
CA ASP A 58 7.40 -4.22 -7.50
C ASP A 58 8.57 -3.94 -8.45
N LEU A 59 9.35 -2.88 -8.19
CA LEU A 59 10.56 -2.55 -8.97
C LEU A 59 11.65 -3.61 -8.80
N GLU A 60 11.76 -4.24 -7.64
CA GLU A 60 12.75 -5.29 -7.36
C GLU A 60 12.31 -6.66 -7.91
N GLU A 61 11.03 -6.98 -7.87
CA GLU A 61 10.53 -8.36 -8.07
C GLU A 61 9.81 -8.60 -9.40
N SER A 62 9.15 -7.59 -10.00
CA SER A 62 8.27 -7.81 -11.16
C SER A 62 9.01 -8.21 -12.44
N GLY A 63 10.27 -7.79 -12.59
CA GLY A 63 11.00 -7.86 -13.85
C GLY A 63 10.44 -6.94 -14.95
N GLU A 64 9.47 -6.09 -14.63
CA GLU A 64 8.90 -5.10 -15.54
C GLU A 64 9.84 -3.89 -15.70
N PRO A 65 9.77 -3.17 -16.84
CA PRO A 65 10.48 -1.91 -16.98
C PRO A 65 10.05 -0.89 -15.92
N PRO A 66 10.99 -0.15 -15.28
CA PRO A 66 10.66 0.78 -14.21
C PRO A 66 9.58 1.80 -14.56
N GLU A 67 9.53 2.28 -15.80
CA GLU A 67 8.52 3.21 -16.26
C GLU A 67 7.09 2.63 -16.25
N ALA A 68 6.95 1.33 -16.49
CA ALA A 68 5.66 0.63 -16.45
C ALA A 68 5.15 0.55 -15.01
N VAL A 69 6.01 0.13 -14.08
CA VAL A 69 5.71 0.08 -12.64
C VAL A 69 5.37 1.48 -12.13
N LEU A 70 6.23 2.47 -12.36
CA LEU A 70 6.04 3.83 -11.86
C LEU A 70 4.74 4.48 -12.35
N LYS A 71 4.26 4.13 -13.55
CA LYS A 71 2.99 4.66 -14.08
C LYS A 71 1.79 4.32 -13.18
N LEU A 72 1.79 3.16 -12.53
CA LEU A 72 0.71 2.71 -11.65
C LEU A 72 0.62 3.51 -10.34
N TYR A 73 1.72 4.11 -9.90
CA TYR A 73 1.84 4.80 -8.60
C TYR A 73 1.75 6.33 -8.69
N ARG A 74 1.62 6.91 -9.88
CA ARG A 74 1.60 8.39 -10.08
C ARG A 74 0.31 9.07 -9.61
N VAL A 75 -0.78 8.32 -9.42
CA VAL A 75 -2.14 8.88 -9.31
C VAL A 75 -2.45 9.48 -7.92
N GLY A 76 -1.73 9.09 -6.86
CA GLY A 76 -1.92 9.60 -5.49
C GLY A 76 -1.01 10.77 -5.06
N GLY A 77 -0.16 11.26 -5.97
CA GLY A 77 0.93 12.21 -5.67
C GLY A 77 0.54 13.70 -5.60
N ALA A 78 -0.72 14.06 -5.87
CA ALA A 78 -1.17 15.44 -5.73
C ALA A 78 -1.37 15.78 -4.25
N SER A 79 -0.50 16.66 -3.74
CA SER A 79 -0.70 17.39 -2.48
C SER A 79 -1.97 18.23 -2.53
#